data_AF-S7PT22-F1
#
_entry.id   AF-S7PT22-F1
#
_cell.length_a   1.000
_cell.length_b   1.000
_cell.length_c   1.000
_cell.angle_alpha   90.00
_cell.angle_beta   90.00
_cell.angle_gamma   90.00
#
_symmetry.space_group_name_H-M   'P 1'
#
loop_
_entity.id
_entity.type
_entity.pdbx_description
1 polymer ?
#
loop_
_entity_poly.entity_id
_entity_poly.type
_entity_poly.pdbx_seq_one_letter_code
_entity_poly.pdbx_strand_id
1 'polypeptide(L)'
;MHPSARRLVRIIPRSRLPTVDPNTPWKSKVEIIPSLPPTTKAEDKPTLMDALQRRKEQAGARYPSNIRLEPLVNKRVFKPVAKEHRAVVKDMLKER
;
A
#
# COMPACT_ATOMS: atom_id res chain seq x y z
N MET A 1 -22.38 -1.89 6.74
CA MET A 1 -22.03 -2.10 8.17
C MET A 1 -20.85 -1.20 8.50
N HIS A 2 -21.05 -0.10 9.24
CA HIS A 2 -19.95 0.79 9.62
C HIS A 2 -19.31 0.29 10.92
N PRO A 3 -17.98 0.06 10.98
CA PRO A 3 -17.32 -0.31 12.22
C PRO A 3 -17.34 0.89 13.18
N SER A 4 -18.03 0.76 14.32
CA SER A 4 -17.99 1.75 15.40
C SER A 4 -16.75 1.53 16.28
N ALA A 5 -16.19 2.59 16.88
CA ALA A 5 -14.94 2.54 17.65
C ALA A 5 -14.92 1.46 18.76
N ARG A 6 -16.07 1.20 19.39
CA ARG A 6 -16.23 0.14 20.41
C ARG A 6 -16.04 -1.29 19.85
N ARG A 7 -16.19 -1.50 18.54
CA ARG A 7 -15.94 -2.79 17.88
C ARG A 7 -14.48 -2.97 17.46
N LEU A 8 -13.69 -1.89 17.43
CA LEU A 8 -12.29 -1.91 17.00
C LEU A 8 -11.32 -2.05 18.17
N VAL A 9 -11.72 -1.66 19.39
CA VAL A 9 -10.85 -1.69 20.57
C VAL A 9 -11.53 -2.43 21.72
N ARG A 10 -10.87 -3.47 22.24
CA ARG A 10 -11.30 -4.21 23.44
C ARG A 10 -10.45 -3.78 24.63
N ILE A 11 -11.06 -3.11 25.61
CA ILE A 11 -10.38 -2.75 26.87
C ILE A 11 -10.47 -3.94 27.82
N ILE A 12 -9.31 -4.46 28.26
CA ILE A 12 -9.22 -5.55 29.23
C ILE A 12 -8.58 -5.00 30.51
N PRO A 13 -9.24 -5.14 31.68
CA PRO A 13 -8.64 -4.71 32.94
C PRO A 13 -7.40 -5.54 33.27
N ARG A 14 -6.37 -4.87 33.82
CA ARG A 14 -5.05 -5.47 34.11
C ARG A 14 -5.14 -6.70 35.03
N SER A 15 -6.12 -6.74 35.92
CA SER A 15 -6.38 -7.88 36.82
C SER A 15 -6.77 -9.18 36.12
N ARG A 16 -7.17 -9.12 34.84
CA ARG A 16 -7.51 -10.28 34.02
C ARG A 16 -6.36 -10.77 33.14
N LEU A 17 -5.19 -10.13 33.20
CA LEU A 17 -4.00 -10.62 32.51
C LEU A 17 -3.43 -11.80 33.31
N PRO A 18 -2.96 -12.88 32.65
CA PRO A 18 -2.34 -13.99 33.34
C PRO A 18 -1.11 -13.48 34.09
N THR A 19 -1.08 -13.68 35.41
CA THR A 19 0.09 -13.38 36.23
C THR A 19 1.21 -14.36 35.85
N VAL A 20 2.45 -13.88 35.84
CA VAL A 20 3.62 -14.70 35.53
C VAL A 20 3.83 -15.73 36.62
N ASP A 21 3.36 -16.96 36.41
CA ASP A 21 3.66 -18.10 37.27
C ASP A 21 5.18 -18.39 37.24
N PRO A 22 5.87 -18.42 38.39
CA PRO A 22 7.31 -18.63 38.45
C PRO A 22 7.77 -20.01 37.93
N ASN A 23 6.87 -21.00 37.90
CA ASN A 23 7.16 -22.36 37.40
C ASN A 23 6.91 -22.54 35.90
N THR A 24 6.29 -21.58 35.21
CA THR A 24 6.04 -21.65 33.75
C THR A 24 6.18 -20.28 33.09
N PRO A 25 7.43 -19.80 32.88
CA PRO A 25 7.69 -18.45 32.38
C PRO A 25 7.18 -18.21 30.94
N TRP A 26 6.94 -19.27 30.17
CA TRP A 26 6.56 -19.22 28.76
C TRP A 26 5.05 -19.02 28.50
N LYS A 27 4.20 -19.26 29.50
CA LYS A 27 2.72 -19.27 29.31
C LYS A 27 2.01 -17.97 29.69
N SER A 28 2.71 -17.04 30.32
CA SER A 28 2.09 -15.96 31.10
C SER A 28 2.64 -14.57 30.80
N LYS A 29 3.49 -14.42 29.77
CA LYS A 29 3.99 -13.12 29.33
C LYS A 29 3.06 -12.55 28.25
N VAL A 30 2.34 -11.47 28.60
CA VAL A 30 1.58 -10.68 27.62
C VAL A 30 2.58 -9.93 26.73
N GLU A 31 2.75 -10.38 25.49
CA GLU A 31 3.60 -9.70 24.52
C GLU A 31 2.83 -8.53 23.89
N ILE A 32 3.33 -7.32 24.10
CA ILE A 32 2.77 -6.11 23.47
C ILE A 32 3.39 -6.03 22.08
N ILE A 33 2.66 -6.48 21.06
CA ILE A 33 3.06 -6.34 19.67
C ILE A 33 2.85 -4.88 19.27
N PRO A 34 3.90 -4.14 18.86
CA PRO A 34 3.73 -2.77 18.40
C PRO A 34 2.84 -2.75 17.15
N SER A 35 2.06 -1.68 16.99
CA SER A 35 1.28 -1.49 15.76
C SER A 35 2.22 -1.53 14.57
N LEU A 36 1.89 -2.34 13.56
CA LEU A 36 2.59 -2.31 12.29
C LEU A 36 2.53 -0.86 11.75
N PRO A 37 3.63 -0.34 11.19
CA PRO A 37 3.60 0.94 10.52
C PRO A 37 2.54 0.90 9.40
N PRO A 38 1.81 1.99 9.16
CA PRO A 38 0.80 2.02 8.11
C PRO A 38 1.43 1.71 6.75
N THR A 39 1.05 0.57 6.15
CA THR A 39 1.43 0.17 4.78
C THR A 39 0.90 1.14 3.71
N THR A 40 0.02 2.08 4.08
CA THR A 40 -0.46 3.15 3.21
C THR A 40 0.58 4.23 2.92
N LYS A 41 1.69 4.28 3.67
CA LYS A 41 2.90 4.90 3.13
C LYS A 41 3.49 3.93 2.12
N ALA A 42 2.86 3.85 0.94
CA ALA A 42 3.60 3.54 -0.27
C ALA A 42 4.86 4.39 -0.17
N GLU A 43 6.02 3.74 -0.17
CA GLU A 43 7.30 4.41 -0.05
C GLU A 43 7.26 5.64 -0.96
N ASP A 44 7.62 6.83 -0.47
CA ASP A 44 7.66 8.08 -1.25
C ASP A 44 8.80 8.02 -2.28
N LYS A 45 8.84 6.94 -3.05
CA LYS A 45 9.76 6.69 -4.14
C LYS A 45 9.18 7.43 -5.33
N PRO A 46 9.93 8.37 -5.92
CA PRO A 46 9.48 9.04 -7.14
C PRO A 46 9.25 7.97 -8.22
N THR A 47 8.08 8.00 -8.85
CA THR A 47 7.76 7.10 -9.96
C THR A 47 8.60 7.46 -11.18
N LEU A 48 8.73 6.54 -12.13
CA LEU A 48 9.41 6.84 -13.40
C LEU A 48 8.68 7.98 -14.13
N MET A 49 7.35 7.98 -14.08
CA MET A 49 6.53 9.07 -14.61
C MET A 49 6.86 10.42 -13.96
N ASP A 50 7.00 10.49 -12.65
CA ASP A 50 7.38 11.74 -11.96
C ASP A 50 8.76 12.23 -12.41
N ALA A 51 9.73 11.32 -12.56
CA ALA A 51 11.06 11.65 -13.01
C ALA A 51 11.06 12.20 -14.45
N LEU A 52 10.28 11.59 -15.35
CA LEU A 52 10.17 12.03 -16.74
C LEU A 52 9.41 13.35 -16.87
N GLN A 53 8.37 13.55 -16.05
CA GLN A 53 7.62 14.80 -16.00
C GLN A 53 8.53 15.96 -15.59
N ARG A 54 9.33 15.79 -14.52
CA ARG A 54 10.33 16.78 -14.11
C ARG A 54 11.35 17.07 -15.20
N ARG A 55 11.84 16.04 -15.91
CA ARG A 55 12.78 16.22 -17.03
C ARG A 55 12.15 17.00 -18.19
N LYS A 56 10.88 16.77 -18.49
CA LYS A 56 10.15 17.50 -19.52
C LYS A 56 10.01 18.97 -19.18
N GLU A 57 9.65 19.27 -17.94
CA GLU A 57 9.54 20.64 -17.43
C GLU A 57 10.89 21.36 -17.46
N GLN A 58 11.98 20.69 -17.08
CA GLN A 58 13.34 21.24 -17.12
C GLN A 58 13.87 21.47 -18.55
N ALA A 59 13.60 20.55 -19.47
CA ALA A 59 14.11 20.62 -20.83
C ALA A 59 13.28 21.54 -21.75
N GLY A 60 12.00 21.75 -21.45
CA GLY A 60 11.10 22.59 -22.25
C GLY A 60 11.12 22.22 -23.73
N ALA A 61 11.54 23.17 -24.58
CA ALA A 61 11.65 22.98 -26.03
C ALA A 61 12.71 21.96 -26.48
N ARG A 62 13.66 21.60 -25.60
CA ARG A 62 14.71 20.60 -25.87
C ARG A 62 14.29 19.18 -25.50
N TYR A 63 13.08 18.97 -24.98
CA TYR A 63 12.62 17.63 -24.63
C TYR A 63 12.46 16.79 -25.91
N PRO A 64 12.97 15.54 -25.92
CA PRO A 64 13.01 14.77 -27.15
C PRO A 64 11.59 14.33 -27.57
N SER A 65 11.28 14.52 -28.85
CA SER A 65 9.93 14.31 -29.40
C SER A 65 9.50 12.85 -29.50
N ASN A 66 10.46 11.92 -29.38
CA ASN A 66 10.22 10.48 -29.39
C ASN A 66 9.68 9.93 -28.05
N ILE A 67 9.73 10.70 -26.96
CA ILE A 67 9.20 10.28 -25.66
C ILE A 67 7.87 11.01 -25.40
N ARG A 68 6.78 10.26 -25.33
CA ARG A 68 5.45 10.77 -24.99
C ARG A 68 5.05 10.27 -23.61
N LEU A 69 4.58 11.19 -22.76
CA LEU A 69 4.04 10.88 -21.44
C LEU A 69 2.53 10.73 -21.57
N GLU A 70 2.06 9.50 -21.46
CA GLU A 70 0.64 9.15 -21.58
C GLU A 70 -0.06 9.23 -20.22
N PRO A 71 -1.37 9.53 -20.19
CA PRO A 71 -2.14 9.60 -18.96
C PRO A 71 -2.43 8.22 -18.35
N LEU A 72 -2.76 8.20 -17.06
CA LEU A 72 -3.10 6.97 -16.35
C LEU A 72 -4.33 6.27 -16.95
N VAL A 73 -4.18 4.98 -17.26
CA VAL A 73 -5.25 4.18 -17.87
C VAL A 73 -6.30 3.77 -16.85
N ASN A 74 -7.53 4.25 -17.04
CA ASN A 74 -8.65 3.93 -16.15
C ASN A 74 -9.17 2.49 -16.31
N LYS A 75 -9.75 1.93 -15.25
CA LYS A 75 -10.39 0.59 -15.27
C LYS A 75 -11.43 0.42 -16.38
N ARG A 76 -12.09 1.50 -16.81
CA ARG A 76 -13.08 1.52 -17.89
C ARG A 76 -12.50 1.11 -19.24
N VAL A 77 -11.22 1.40 -19.49
CA VAL A 77 -10.52 1.09 -20.75
C VAL A 77 -10.38 -0.42 -20.96
N PHE A 78 -10.38 -1.21 -19.89
CA PHE A 78 -10.27 -2.67 -19.96
C PHE A 78 -11.62 -3.40 -20.10
N LYS A 79 -12.75 -2.68 -20.16
CA LYS A 79 -14.08 -3.30 -20.38
C LYS A 79 -14.17 -4.18 -21.64
N PRO A 80 -13.66 -3.75 -22.82
CA PRO A 80 -13.73 -4.58 -24.03
C PRO A 80 -12.73 -5.75 -24.02
N VAL A 81 -11.72 -5.73 -23.15
CA VAL A 81 -10.72 -6.81 -23.07
C VAL A 81 -11.34 -8.05 -22.46
N ALA A 82 -11.09 -9.23 -23.05
CA ALA A 82 -11.52 -10.52 -22.50
C ALA A 82 -10.99 -10.71 -21.08
N LYS A 83 -11.82 -11.29 -20.18
CA LYS A 83 -11.55 -11.38 -18.74
C LYS A 83 -10.19 -12.03 -18.43
N GLU A 84 -9.82 -13.05 -19.21
CA GLU A 84 -8.58 -13.82 -19.07
C GLU A 84 -7.32 -12.98 -19.31
N HIS A 85 -7.38 -12.01 -20.24
CA HIS A 85 -6.22 -11.19 -20.59
C HIS A 85 -6.10 -9.91 -19.75
N ARG A 86 -7.14 -9.51 -19.02
CA ARG A 86 -7.13 -8.25 -18.25
C ARG A 86 -6.03 -8.19 -17.20
N ALA A 87 -5.69 -9.31 -16.57
CA ALA A 87 -4.64 -9.35 -15.56
C ALA A 87 -3.27 -9.10 -16.18
N VAL A 88 -2.95 -9.84 -17.25
CA VAL A 88 -1.70 -9.72 -17.99
C VAL A 88 -1.49 -8.30 -18.51
N VAL A 89 -2.50 -7.73 -19.17
CA VAL A 89 -2.39 -6.36 -19.71
C VAL A 89 -2.18 -5.33 -18.61
N LYS A 90 -2.83 -5.49 -17.44
CA LYS A 90 -2.62 -4.57 -16.31
C LYS A 90 -1.21 -4.67 -15.74
N ASP A 91 -0.65 -5.87 -15.68
CA ASP A 91 0.71 -6.06 -15.16
C ASP A 91 1.77 -5.50 -16.11
N MET A 92 1.53 -5.54 -17.43
CA MET A 92 2.41 -4.89 -18.41
C MET A 92 2.45 -3.36 -18.28
N LEU A 93 1.42 -2.75 -17.71
CA LEU A 93 1.30 -1.30 -17.53
C LEU A 93 1.84 -0.82 -16.17
N LYS A 94 2.23 -1.72 -15.27
CA LYS A 94 2.83 -1.35 -13.99
C LYS A 94 4.31 -1.02 -14.18
N GLU A 95 4.76 0.02 -13.48
CA GLU A 95 6.18 0.29 -13.32
C GLU A 95 6.85 -0.90 -12.57
N ARG A 96 8.05 -1.29 -13.00
CA ARG A 96 8.86 -2.38 -12.42
C ARG A 96 9.96 -1.84 -11.54
#